data_AF-A0A2G9M0L5-F1
#
_entry.id   AF-A0A2G9M0L5-F1
#
_cell.length_a   1.000
_cell.length_b   1.000
_cell.length_c   1.000
_cell.angle_alpha   90.00
_cell.angle_beta   90.00
_cell.angle_gamma   90.00
#
_symmetry.space_group_name_H-M   'P 1'
#
loop_
_entity.id
_entity.type
_entity.pdbx_description
1 polymer ?
#
loop_
_entity_poly.entity_id
_entity_poly.type
_entity_poly.pdbx_seq_one_letter_code
_entity_poly.pdbx_strand_id
1 'polypeptide(L)'
;MEHYFSENPKAAASERTFSALLRGNRLSFVSSGGVFSKSGIDKGTELLIEKCIMQDGWRVLDLGCGYGVVGVSIAKAFNVEVVMSDVNERALLLTGKNLERNGCTAKAIKSSGYDSLSDFKGMFDSILVNPPQKAGKKV
;
A
#
# COMPACT_ATOMS: atom_id res chain seq x y z
N MET A 1 -17.31 16.13 3.29
CA MET A 1 -15.91 15.86 3.64
C MET A 1 -15.54 14.57 2.95
N GLU A 2 -14.76 14.62 1.88
CA GLU A 2 -14.43 13.40 1.11
C GLU A 2 -13.32 12.62 1.82
N HIS A 3 -13.51 11.30 1.90
CA HIS A 3 -12.62 10.41 2.61
C HIS A 3 -11.93 9.49 1.61
N TYR A 4 -10.60 9.36 1.69
CA TYR A 4 -9.78 8.55 0.78
C TYR A 4 -10.08 7.04 0.83
N PHE A 5 -10.89 6.60 1.80
CA PHE A 5 -11.42 5.24 1.90
C PHE A 5 -12.71 5.04 1.07
N SER A 6 -13.16 6.03 0.31
CA SER A 6 -14.26 5.86 -0.65
C SER A 6 -13.80 5.04 -1.86
N GLU A 7 -14.65 4.15 -2.36
CA GLU A 7 -14.35 3.34 -3.55
C GLU A 7 -14.08 4.19 -4.82
N ASN A 8 -14.75 5.35 -4.95
CA ASN A 8 -14.67 6.23 -6.12
C ASN A 8 -14.42 7.71 -5.72
N PRO A 9 -13.16 8.12 -5.47
CA PRO A 9 -12.86 9.52 -5.12
C PRO A 9 -13.07 10.47 -6.31
N LYS A 10 -13.91 11.51 -6.14
CA LYS A 10 -14.21 12.53 -7.16
C LYS A 10 -13.16 13.65 -7.25
N ALA A 11 -12.22 13.72 -6.32
CA ALA A 11 -11.14 14.71 -6.31
C ALA A 11 -10.29 14.68 -7.59
N ALA A 12 -9.92 15.86 -8.10
CA ALA A 12 -9.13 16.04 -9.32
C ALA A 12 -7.78 15.28 -9.24
N ALA A 13 -7.53 14.43 -10.23
CA ALA A 13 -6.40 13.52 -10.31
C ALA A 13 -5.09 14.21 -10.74
N SER A 14 -4.59 15.15 -9.93
CA SER A 14 -3.22 15.64 -10.11
C SER A 14 -2.24 14.60 -9.57
N GLU A 15 -1.70 13.77 -10.46
CA GLU A 15 -0.65 12.83 -10.10
C GLU A 15 0.63 13.59 -9.72
N ARG A 16 1.31 13.12 -8.68
CA ARG A 16 2.59 13.65 -8.22
C ARG A 16 3.57 12.51 -8.08
N THR A 17 4.75 12.71 -8.64
CA THR A 17 5.87 11.77 -8.51
C THR A 17 6.85 12.30 -7.49
N PHE A 18 7.35 11.43 -6.61
CA PHE A 18 8.44 11.72 -5.70
C PHE A 18 9.30 10.47 -5.50
N SER A 19 10.45 10.64 -4.84
CA SER A 19 11.34 9.53 -4.50
C SER A 19 11.62 9.50 -3.00
N ALA A 20 11.81 8.31 -2.45
CA ALA A 20 12.15 8.11 -1.04
C ALA A 20 13.27 7.06 -0.91
N LEU A 21 14.06 7.15 0.16
CA LEU A 21 15.02 6.13 0.54
C LEU A 21 14.40 5.31 1.67
N LEU A 22 14.04 4.06 1.39
CA LEU A 22 13.41 3.15 2.34
C LEU A 22 14.21 1.86 2.36
N ARG A 23 14.61 1.38 3.54
CA ARG A 23 15.39 0.15 3.70
C ARG A 23 16.63 0.10 2.81
N GLY A 24 17.30 1.24 2.64
CA GLY A 24 18.47 1.39 1.76
C GLY A 24 18.17 1.42 0.25
N ASN A 25 16.90 1.30 -0.16
CA ASN A 25 16.48 1.30 -1.55
C ASN A 25 15.91 2.67 -1.95
N ARG A 26 16.39 3.24 -3.05
CA ARG A 26 15.80 4.44 -3.65
C ARG A 26 14.58 4.03 -4.47
N LEU A 27 13.40 4.38 -3.98
CA LEU A 27 12.12 4.06 -4.60
C LEU A 27 11.47 5.32 -5.17
N SER A 28 10.69 5.17 -6.23
CA SER A 28 9.93 6.26 -6.85
C SER A 28 8.45 5.95 -6.86
N PHE A 29 7.64 6.88 -6.36
CA PHE A 29 6.20 6.71 -6.18
C PHE A 29 5.43 7.78 -6.93
N VAL A 30 4.34 7.35 -7.57
CA VAL A 30 3.26 8.18 -8.08
C VAL A 30 2.11 8.12 -7.07
N SER A 31 1.65 9.29 -6.64
CA SER A 31 0.47 9.48 -5.79
C SER A 31 -0.53 10.40 -6.48
N SER A 32 -1.76 10.50 -5.98
CA SER A 32 -2.79 11.37 -6.57
C SER A 32 -3.72 11.98 -5.51
N GLY A 33 -4.52 12.97 -5.91
CA GLY A 33 -5.65 13.41 -5.11
C GLY A 33 -6.65 12.26 -4.89
N GLY A 34 -7.16 12.11 -3.66
CA GLY A 34 -8.13 11.07 -3.32
C GLY A 34 -7.54 9.76 -2.79
N VAL A 35 -6.22 9.69 -2.56
CA VAL A 35 -5.56 8.61 -1.79
C VAL A 35 -4.91 9.15 -0.51
N PHE A 36 -4.65 8.29 0.47
CA PHE A 36 -3.96 8.65 1.71
C PHE A 36 -2.55 9.20 1.42
N SER A 37 -2.08 10.15 2.23
CA SER A 37 -0.75 10.76 2.15
C SER A 37 -0.30 11.24 0.75
N LYS A 38 -1.18 11.95 0.03
CA LYS A 38 -0.92 12.51 -1.31
C LYS A 38 0.33 13.41 -1.48
N SER A 39 0.98 13.82 -0.39
CA SER A 39 2.11 14.76 -0.39
C SER A 39 3.46 14.12 -0.05
N GLY A 40 3.50 12.83 0.31
CA GLY A 40 4.72 12.16 0.73
C GLY A 40 4.41 10.93 1.60
N ILE A 41 5.42 10.34 2.21
CA ILE A 41 5.24 9.17 3.08
C ILE A 41 4.98 9.66 4.51
N ASP A 42 3.94 9.14 5.18
CA ASP A 42 3.71 9.47 6.58
C ASP A 42 4.69 8.70 7.48
N LYS A 43 5.00 9.29 8.65
CA LYS A 43 5.95 8.72 9.61
C LYS A 43 5.57 7.33 10.12
N GLY A 44 4.28 7.02 10.19
CA GLY A 44 3.80 5.70 10.61
C GLY A 44 4.15 4.63 9.58
N THR A 45 3.92 4.94 8.30
CA THR A 45 4.35 4.09 7.17
C THR A 45 5.86 3.91 7.13
N GLU A 46 6.66 4.98 7.28
CA GLU A 46 8.12 4.87 7.34
C GLU A 46 8.57 3.96 8.49
N LEU A 47 8.03 4.16 9.69
CA LEU A 47 8.38 3.35 10.85
C LEU A 47 8.01 1.87 10.65
N LEU A 48 6.84 1.59 10.08
CA LEU A 48 6.38 0.23 9.77
C LEU A 48 7.36 -0.48 8.83
N ILE A 49 7.77 0.19 7.76
CA ILE A 49 8.71 -0.35 6.76
C ILE A 49 10.09 -0.61 7.38
N GLU A 50 10.59 0.32 8.18
CA GLU A 50 11.92 0.21 8.79
C GLU A 50 11.99 -0.82 9.92
N LYS A 51 10.88 -1.08 10.62
CA LYS A 51 10.85 -1.98 11.78
C LYS A 51 10.25 -3.36 11.51
N CYS A 52 9.62 -3.57 10.35
CA CYS A 52 9.08 -4.87 10.02
C CYS A 52 10.18 -5.95 9.97
N ILE A 53 9.84 -7.12 10.46
CA ILE A 53 10.68 -8.32 10.42
C ILE A 53 10.09 -9.24 9.35
N MET A 54 10.95 -9.75 8.48
CA MET A 54 10.59 -10.71 7.44
C MET A 54 11.61 -11.83 7.42
N GLN A 55 11.20 -12.99 6.91
CA GLN A 55 12.10 -14.08 6.56
C GLN A 55 11.89 -14.44 5.09
N ASP A 56 12.92 -15.00 4.46
CA ASP A 56 12.86 -15.40 3.07
C ASP A 56 11.76 -16.45 2.85
N GLY A 57 11.01 -16.29 1.75
CA GLY A 57 9.92 -17.16 1.36
C GLY A 57 8.58 -16.87 2.07
N TRP A 58 8.52 -15.92 3.00
CA TRP A 58 7.26 -15.54 3.65
C TRP A 58 6.23 -14.98 2.67
N ARG A 59 4.96 -15.17 3.00
CA ARG A 59 3.81 -14.55 2.36
C ARG A 59 3.35 -13.37 3.21
N VAL A 60 3.37 -12.18 2.63
CA VAL A 60 3.11 -10.92 3.32
C VAL A 60 1.88 -10.25 2.73
N LEU A 61 0.95 -9.83 3.59
CA LEU A 61 -0.18 -9.01 3.23
C LEU A 61 0.04 -7.55 3.63
N ASP A 62 -0.09 -6.62 2.70
CA ASP A 62 -0.24 -5.19 2.94
C ASP A 62 -1.73 -4.82 2.86
N LEU A 63 -2.34 -4.56 4.02
CA LEU A 63 -3.78 -4.32 4.15
C LEU A 63 -4.08 -2.82 4.17
N GLY A 64 -4.87 -2.35 3.21
CA GLY A 64 -5.09 -0.92 2.98
C GLY A 64 -3.86 -0.26 2.37
N CYS A 65 -3.34 -0.85 1.29
CA CYS A 65 -2.02 -0.52 0.73
C CYS A 65 -1.90 0.91 0.19
N GLY A 66 -3.01 1.62 -0.03
CA GLY A 66 -3.02 2.94 -0.63
C GLY A 66 -2.37 2.89 -2.01
N TYR A 67 -1.42 3.79 -2.28
CA TYR A 67 -0.64 3.77 -3.52
C TYR A 67 0.58 2.82 -3.46
N GLY A 68 0.63 1.90 -2.49
CA GLY A 68 1.53 0.76 -2.49
C GLY A 68 2.88 0.98 -1.81
N VAL A 69 3.05 2.00 -0.96
CA VAL A 69 4.37 2.31 -0.37
C VAL A 69 4.93 1.15 0.42
N VAL A 70 4.13 0.57 1.32
CA VAL A 70 4.57 -0.54 2.17
C VAL A 70 4.88 -1.75 1.30
N GLY A 71 3.90 -2.26 0.54
CA GLY A 71 4.10 -3.46 -0.28
C GLY A 71 5.23 -3.36 -1.30
N VAL A 72 5.39 -2.23 -2.01
CA VAL A 72 6.52 -2.01 -2.94
C VAL A 72 7.86 -2.02 -2.20
N SER A 73 7.93 -1.40 -1.01
CA SER A 73 9.16 -1.37 -0.23
C SER A 73 9.55 -2.74 0.28
N ILE A 74 8.57 -3.55 0.73
CA ILE A 74 8.80 -4.93 1.16
C ILE A 74 9.23 -5.80 -0.01
N ALA A 75 8.53 -5.74 -1.15
CA ALA A 75 8.86 -6.49 -2.35
C ALA A 75 10.26 -6.14 -2.90
N LYS A 76 10.73 -4.91 -2.68
CA LYS A 76 12.09 -4.51 -3.06
C LYS A 76 13.16 -5.01 -2.09
N ALA A 77 12.89 -4.93 -0.79
CA ALA A 77 13.89 -5.14 0.24
C ALA A 77 14.07 -6.61 0.66
N PHE A 78 13.11 -7.48 0.34
CA PHE A 78 13.08 -8.85 0.82
C PHE A 78 12.67 -9.86 -0.26
N ASN A 79 13.12 -11.10 -0.11
CA ASN A 79 12.72 -12.22 -0.95
C ASN A 79 11.44 -12.88 -0.42
N VAL A 80 10.29 -12.22 -0.60
CA VAL A 80 8.97 -12.63 -0.07
C VAL A 80 7.86 -12.51 -1.13
N GLU A 81 6.77 -13.27 -0.97
CA GLU A 81 5.55 -13.07 -1.78
C GLU A 81 4.73 -11.94 -1.15
N VAL A 82 4.55 -10.83 -1.86
CA VAL A 82 3.71 -9.71 -1.40
C VAL A 82 2.35 -9.72 -2.07
N VAL A 83 1.30 -9.64 -1.25
CA VAL A 83 -0.08 -9.36 -1.65
C VAL A 83 -0.48 -8.01 -1.03
N MET A 84 -1.06 -7.13 -1.84
CA MET A 84 -1.52 -5.81 -1.44
C MET A 84 -3.02 -5.73 -1.67
N SER A 85 -3.74 -5.12 -0.74
CA SER A 85 -5.20 -4.97 -0.84
C SER A 85 -5.65 -3.57 -0.46
N ASP A 86 -6.63 -3.05 -1.19
CA ASP A 86 -7.29 -1.78 -0.86
C ASP A 86 -8.74 -1.79 -1.37
N VAL A 87 -9.60 -0.98 -0.77
CA VAL A 87 -10.98 -0.75 -1.24
C VAL A 87 -11.04 0.22 -2.41
N ASN A 88 -10.03 1.09 -2.52
CA ASN A 88 -10.00 2.20 -3.45
C ASN A 88 -9.31 1.79 -4.77
N GLU A 89 -10.08 1.75 -5.86
CA GLU A 89 -9.57 1.35 -7.18
C GLU A 89 -8.46 2.28 -7.71
N ARG A 90 -8.51 3.56 -7.38
CA ARG A 90 -7.45 4.51 -7.73
C ARG A 90 -6.15 4.18 -6.98
N ALA A 91 -6.26 3.73 -5.74
CA ALA A 91 -5.12 3.31 -4.93
C ALA A 91 -4.43 2.09 -5.56
N LEU A 92 -5.22 1.11 -6.01
CA LEU A 92 -4.72 -0.08 -6.72
C LEU A 92 -4.10 0.25 -8.09
N LEU A 93 -4.70 1.17 -8.85
CA LEU A 93 -4.11 1.65 -10.10
C LEU A 93 -2.71 2.26 -9.86
N LEU A 94 -2.59 3.13 -8.85
CA LEU A 94 -1.31 3.74 -8.48
C LEU A 94 -0.32 2.70 -7.95
N THR A 95 -0.79 1.72 -7.19
CA THR A 95 0.02 0.59 -6.71
C THR A 95 0.62 -0.18 -7.89
N GLY A 96 -0.16 -0.50 -8.92
CA GLY A 96 0.34 -1.13 -10.14
C GLY A 96 1.43 -0.30 -10.83
N LYS A 97 1.20 1.01 -11.01
CA LYS A 97 2.21 1.94 -11.56
C LYS A 97 3.50 1.94 -10.73
N ASN A 98 3.38 1.89 -9.40
CA ASN A 98 4.51 1.94 -8.49
C ASN A 98 5.28 0.62 -8.44
N LEU A 99 4.61 -0.53 -8.61
CA LEU A 99 5.28 -1.81 -8.81
C LEU A 99 6.15 -1.78 -10.08
N GLU A 100 5.57 -1.38 -11.21
CA GLU A 100 6.28 -1.28 -12.49
C GLU A 100 7.48 -0.34 -12.39
N ARG A 101 7.26 0.87 -11.87
CA ARG A 101 8.29 1.91 -11.75
C ARG A 101 9.48 1.50 -10.87
N ASN A 102 9.29 0.58 -9.92
CA ASN A 102 10.34 0.08 -9.03
C ASN A 102 10.85 -1.31 -9.41
N GLY A 103 10.36 -1.89 -10.52
CA GLY A 103 10.73 -3.23 -10.99
C GLY A 103 10.38 -4.32 -9.98
N CYS A 104 9.24 -4.20 -9.30
CA CYS A 104 8.77 -5.14 -8.29
C CYS A 104 7.60 -5.97 -8.82
N THR A 105 7.54 -7.24 -8.45
CA THR A 105 6.39 -8.11 -8.76
C THR A 105 5.64 -8.42 -7.48
N ALA A 106 4.35 -8.07 -7.43
CA ALA A 106 3.45 -8.36 -6.33
C ALA A 106 2.00 -8.39 -6.84
N LYS A 107 1.09 -9.00 -6.08
CA LYS A 107 -0.34 -9.02 -6.42
C LYS A 107 -1.04 -7.85 -5.74
N ALA A 108 -1.83 -7.07 -6.48
CA ALA A 108 -2.68 -6.01 -5.94
C ALA A 108 -4.15 -6.34 -6.22
N ILE A 109 -4.99 -6.37 -5.18
CA ILE A 109 -6.39 -6.78 -5.28
C ILE A 109 -7.33 -5.75 -4.66
N LYS A 110 -8.54 -5.64 -5.21
CA LYS A 110 -9.63 -4.90 -4.56
C LYS A 110 -10.22 -5.78 -3.47
N SER A 111 -10.25 -5.29 -2.23
CA SER A 111 -10.85 -5.99 -1.10
C SER A 111 -11.37 -5.00 -0.05
N SER A 112 -12.56 -5.26 0.47
CA SER A 112 -13.07 -4.65 1.70
C SER A 112 -12.59 -5.45 2.89
N GLY A 113 -11.55 -4.96 3.58
CA GLY A 113 -10.91 -5.73 4.65
C GLY A 113 -10.45 -7.10 4.12
N TYR A 114 -11.00 -8.17 4.69
CA TYR A 114 -10.65 -9.55 4.34
C TYR A 114 -11.61 -10.23 3.35
N ASP A 115 -12.66 -9.53 2.90
CA ASP A 115 -13.77 -10.14 2.15
C ASP A 115 -13.34 -10.81 0.85
N SER A 116 -12.33 -10.25 0.15
CA SER A 116 -11.80 -10.81 -1.10
C SER A 116 -10.48 -11.56 -0.91
N LEU A 117 -10.03 -11.75 0.34
CA LEU A 117 -8.83 -12.53 0.65
C LEU A 117 -9.10 -14.03 0.77
N SER A 118 -10.36 -14.47 0.84
CA SER A 118 -10.75 -15.88 0.85
C SER A 118 -10.32 -16.64 -0.42
N ASP A 119 -10.13 -15.93 -1.52
CA ASP A 119 -9.66 -16.50 -2.79
C ASP A 119 -8.16 -16.86 -2.74
N PHE A 120 -7.42 -16.33 -1.75
CA PHE A 120 -6.03 -16.71 -1.50
C PHE A 120 -6.02 -17.95 -0.60
N LYS A 121 -5.60 -19.08 -1.17
CA LYS A 121 -5.34 -20.28 -0.38
C LYS A 121 -4.12 -20.07 0.53
N GLY A 122 -4.20 -20.55 1.76
CA GLY A 122 -3.10 -20.54 2.74
C GLY A 122 -3.07 -19.30 3.63
N MET A 123 -2.20 -19.34 4.65
CA MET A 123 -2.01 -18.24 5.60
C MET A 123 -0.98 -17.24 5.07
N PHE A 124 -1.03 -16.02 5.62
CA PHE A 124 0.05 -15.05 5.53
C PHE A 124 0.92 -15.18 6.78
N ASP A 125 2.23 -15.13 6.60
CA ASP A 125 3.21 -15.15 7.69
C ASP A 125 3.29 -13.79 8.39
N SER A 126 2.96 -12.71 7.66
CA SER A 126 2.94 -11.34 8.18
C SER A 126 1.83 -10.52 7.54
N ILE A 127 1.14 -9.72 8.37
CA ILE A 127 0.14 -8.75 7.92
C ILE A 127 0.62 -7.37 8.38
N LEU A 128 0.87 -6.50 7.41
CA LEU A 128 1.26 -5.11 7.61
C LEU A 128 0.03 -4.22 7.40
N VAL A 129 -0.21 -3.32 8.35
CA VAL A 129 -1.34 -2.38 8.29
C VAL A 129 -0.96 -1.06 8.93
N ASN A 130 -1.21 0.04 8.22
CA ASN A 130 -1.24 1.39 8.78
C ASN A 130 -2.68 1.90 8.74
N PRO A 131 -3.51 1.57 9.76
CA PRO A 131 -4.95 1.77 9.67
C PRO A 131 -5.34 3.26 9.74
N PRO A 132 -6.47 3.65 9.13
CA PRO A 132 -6.95 5.03 9.17
C PRO A 132 -7.31 5.45 10.60
N GLN A 133 -6.63 6.46 11.14
CA GLN A 133 -6.86 6.90 12.53
C GLN A 133 -8.22 7.59 12.78
N LYS A 134 -8.96 7.98 11.73
CA LYS A 134 -10.27 8.66 11.84
C LYS A 134 -11.47 7.82 11.43
N ALA A 135 -11.30 6.53 11.15
CA ALA A 135 -12.42 5.62 10.87
C ALA A 135 -13.20 5.35 12.17
N GLY A 136 -14.13 6.23 12.55
CA GLY A 136 -15.00 6.00 13.71
C GLY A 136 -15.44 7.23 14.52
N LYS A 137 -14.91 8.44 14.28
CA LYS A 137 -15.48 9.65 14.92
C LYS A 137 -16.53 10.27 14.01
N LYS A 138 -17.82 10.08 14.35
CA LYS A 138 -18.88 11.01 13.94
C LYS A 138 -18.43 12.41 14.37
N VAL A 139 -18.41 13.35 13.44
CA VAL A 139 -18.36 14.78 13.77
C VAL A 139 -19.72 15.18 14.29
#